data_AF-A0A0C3JPT5-F1
#
_entry.id   AF-A0A0C3JPT5-F1
#
_cell.length_a   1.000
_cell.length_b   1.000
_cell.length_c   1.000
_cell.angle_alpha   90.00
_cell.angle_beta   90.00
_cell.angle_gamma   90.00
#
_symmetry.space_group_name_H-M   'P 1'
#
loop_
_entity.id
_entity.type
_entity.pdbx_description
1 polymer ?
#
loop_
_entity_poly.entity_id
_entity_poly.type
_entity_poly.pdbx_seq_one_letter_code
_entity_poly.pdbx_strand_id
1 'polypeptide(L)'
;MASQESSNNRAPAPQVAFCDQVLHHVNKSSQMREDLIQRTNILRGVIFTPDGLRPSTWDILDFKDELPAASMNNTIYEVSSVKNIHARTFMENGWTGGVINSCTPWYVCSQFPPFPLLTTYRISLTCGISFLDNSDTTFSCAFSHRVRGLVDFNVHKLRSSVRSEFRESVSTALQAGTREEVQNSLRAVFNRSGHLFQTRIWLGSNSQCSGFVTDIMDRGSKLPGVLYTSVREWKNAQSVDVDVNIERSTCVRIRYRTNGGQSSLVGDVSSWLQSTERYQGWVVTKVEKAVPIIELLEPEICQQVIGAFAPLIGK
;
A
#
# COMPACT_ATOMS: atom_id res chain seq x y z
N MET A 1 45.51 -31.86 38.75
CA MET A 1 44.26 -31.20 38.29
C MET A 1 44.50 -30.78 36.85
N ALA A 2 43.91 -31.51 35.89
CA ALA A 2 44.08 -31.25 34.46
C ALA A 2 42.94 -30.36 33.98
N SER A 3 43.27 -29.21 33.42
CA SER A 3 42.33 -28.29 32.77
C SER A 3 42.10 -28.73 31.32
N GLN A 4 40.89 -29.19 31.02
CA GLN A 4 40.43 -29.43 29.65
C GLN A 4 40.15 -28.09 28.96
N GLU A 5 40.99 -27.71 28.01
CA GLU A 5 40.66 -26.71 26.99
C GLU A 5 39.72 -27.34 25.96
N SER A 6 38.46 -26.91 25.98
CA SER A 6 37.47 -27.25 24.95
C SER A 6 37.77 -26.45 23.69
N SER A 7 38.47 -27.08 22.74
CA SER A 7 38.64 -26.57 21.38
C SER A 7 37.30 -26.70 20.64
N ASN A 8 36.47 -25.65 20.69
CA ASN A 8 35.32 -25.52 19.80
C ASN A 8 35.81 -25.21 18.38
N ASN A 9 36.23 -26.25 17.65
CA ASN A 9 36.33 -26.25 16.19
C ASN A 9 34.91 -26.16 15.61
N ARG A 10 34.30 -24.97 15.67
CA ARG A 10 33.19 -24.64 14.78
C ARG A 10 33.80 -24.34 13.42
N ALA A 11 33.69 -25.30 12.51
CA ALA A 11 33.83 -25.02 11.09
C ALA A 11 32.99 -23.76 10.76
N PRO A 12 33.53 -22.78 10.03
CA PRO A 12 32.72 -21.67 9.56
C PRO A 12 31.55 -22.28 8.77
N ALA A 13 30.33 -21.97 9.20
CA ALA A 13 29.14 -22.33 8.46
C ALA A 13 29.34 -21.92 7.00
N PRO A 14 28.95 -22.75 6.02
CA PRO A 14 29.17 -22.43 4.62
C PRO A 14 28.59 -21.05 4.36
N GLN A 15 29.47 -20.09 4.02
CA GLN A 15 29.06 -18.83 3.44
C GLN A 15 28.40 -19.21 2.13
N VAL A 16 27.08 -19.42 2.18
CA VAL A 16 26.25 -19.57 0.99
C VAL A 16 26.43 -18.26 0.25
N ALA A 17 27.21 -18.30 -0.82
CA ALA A 17 27.30 -17.22 -1.78
C ALA A 17 25.88 -17.00 -2.32
N PHE A 18 25.18 -16.02 -1.76
CA PHE A 18 23.84 -15.66 -2.22
C PHE A 18 24.03 -15.03 -3.59
N CYS A 19 23.73 -15.80 -4.64
CA CYS A 19 23.51 -15.23 -5.97
C CYS A 19 22.47 -14.11 -5.82
N ASP A 20 22.81 -12.93 -6.32
CA ASP A 20 21.88 -11.80 -6.45
C ASP A 20 20.61 -12.28 -7.16
N GLN A 21 19.56 -12.57 -6.39
CA GLN A 21 18.28 -12.95 -6.94
C GLN A 21 17.62 -11.68 -7.45
N VAL A 22 17.82 -11.41 -8.73
CA VAL A 22 17.19 -10.30 -9.43
C VAL A 22 15.73 -10.66 -9.72
N LEU A 23 14.80 -9.70 -9.65
CA LEU A 23 13.37 -9.93 -9.85
C LEU A 23 13.07 -10.70 -11.15
N HIS A 24 13.86 -10.48 -12.20
CA HIS A 24 13.78 -11.26 -13.44
C HIS A 24 13.93 -12.79 -13.25
N HIS A 25 14.85 -13.26 -12.40
CA HIS A 25 15.00 -14.70 -12.13
C HIS A 25 13.82 -15.26 -11.35
N VAL A 26 13.34 -14.52 -10.36
CA VAL A 26 12.14 -14.87 -9.57
C VAL A 26 10.92 -14.97 -10.49
N ASN A 27 10.79 -14.04 -11.42
CA ASN A 27 9.66 -13.96 -12.33
C ASN A 27 9.64 -15.08 -13.39
N LYS A 28 10.82 -15.56 -13.83
CA LYS A 28 10.93 -16.69 -14.78
C LYS A 28 10.52 -18.04 -14.18
N SER A 29 10.75 -18.23 -12.89
CA SER A 29 10.36 -19.46 -12.19
C SER A 29 8.90 -19.37 -11.72
N SER A 30 8.01 -20.24 -12.24
CA SER A 30 6.59 -20.25 -11.84
C SER A 30 6.44 -20.40 -10.33
N GLN A 31 7.18 -21.33 -9.71
CA GLN A 31 7.11 -21.59 -8.27
C GLN A 31 7.53 -20.37 -7.44
N MET A 32 8.61 -19.69 -7.82
CA MET A 32 9.09 -18.52 -7.06
C MET A 32 8.18 -17.31 -7.28
N ARG A 33 7.65 -17.15 -8.49
CA ARG A 33 6.68 -16.12 -8.84
C ARG A 33 5.38 -16.29 -8.07
N GLU A 34 4.84 -17.51 -8.03
CA GLU A 34 3.61 -17.85 -7.28
C GLU A 34 3.80 -17.60 -5.77
N ASP A 35 4.93 -18.02 -5.19
CA ASP A 35 5.24 -17.75 -3.79
C ASP A 35 5.35 -16.24 -3.50
N LEU A 36 6.04 -15.48 -4.36
CA LEU A 36 6.11 -14.02 -4.25
C LEU A 36 4.72 -13.39 -4.30
N ILE A 37 3.89 -13.76 -5.28
CA ILE A 37 2.52 -13.27 -5.45
C ILE A 37 1.69 -13.53 -4.20
N GLN A 38 1.74 -14.76 -3.68
CA GLN A 38 0.95 -15.17 -2.52
C GLN A 38 1.35 -14.40 -1.25
N ARG A 39 2.66 -14.25 -1.01
CA ARG A 39 3.15 -13.56 0.20
C ARG A 39 2.91 -12.05 0.15
N THR A 40 2.97 -11.45 -1.03
CA THR A 40 2.82 -10.00 -1.21
C THR A 40 1.38 -9.57 -1.50
N ASN A 41 0.49 -10.50 -1.84
CA ASN A 41 -0.91 -10.25 -2.22
C ASN A 41 -1.08 -9.28 -3.40
N ILE A 42 -0.10 -9.17 -4.30
CA ILE A 42 -0.08 -8.15 -5.37
C ILE A 42 -1.17 -8.32 -6.44
N LEU A 43 -1.78 -9.50 -6.52
CA LEU A 43 -2.88 -9.79 -7.44
C LEU A 43 -4.26 -9.68 -6.76
N ARG A 44 -4.32 -9.23 -5.52
CA ARG A 44 -5.57 -9.10 -4.76
C ARG A 44 -6.01 -7.64 -4.70
N GLY A 45 -7.33 -7.44 -4.72
CA GLY A 45 -7.89 -6.12 -4.43
C GLY A 45 -7.59 -5.70 -2.99
N VAL A 46 -7.65 -4.41 -2.72
CA VAL A 46 -7.37 -3.82 -1.41
C VAL A 46 -8.70 -3.34 -0.83
N ILE A 47 -9.08 -3.95 0.28
CA ILE A 47 -10.22 -3.53 1.09
C ILE A 47 -9.77 -2.40 1.99
N PHE A 48 -10.61 -1.39 2.08
CA PHE A 48 -10.43 -0.28 3.00
C PHE A 48 -11.35 -0.52 4.20
N THR A 49 -10.79 -0.49 5.40
CA THR A 49 -11.54 -0.68 6.65
C THR A 49 -11.18 0.43 7.63
N PRO A 50 -12.00 0.68 8.67
CA PRO A 50 -11.68 1.68 9.69
C PRO A 50 -10.33 1.42 10.38
N ASP A 51 -9.93 0.15 10.47
CA ASP A 51 -8.65 -0.29 11.04
C ASP A 51 -7.47 -0.17 10.06
N GLY A 52 -7.73 0.01 8.76
CA GLY A 52 -6.70 0.23 7.76
C GLY A 52 -6.91 -0.47 6.43
N LEU A 53 -5.80 -0.71 5.73
CA LEU A 53 -5.79 -1.39 4.44
C LEU A 53 -5.58 -2.89 4.64
N ARG A 54 -6.43 -3.68 3.99
CA ARG A 54 -6.38 -5.14 4.06
C ARG A 54 -6.41 -5.72 2.65
N PRO A 55 -5.55 -6.70 2.30
CA PRO A 55 -5.72 -7.45 1.06
C PRO A 55 -7.05 -8.22 1.10
N SER A 56 -7.79 -8.21 0.00
CA SER A 56 -8.98 -9.02 -0.18
C SER A 56 -8.68 -10.50 0.07
N THR A 57 -9.66 -11.24 0.56
CA THR A 57 -9.57 -12.71 0.64
C THR A 57 -9.99 -13.39 -0.65
N TRP A 58 -10.45 -12.64 -1.65
CA TRP A 58 -10.93 -13.13 -2.92
C TRP A 58 -9.97 -12.78 -4.06
N ASP A 59 -9.45 -13.81 -4.71
CA ASP A 59 -8.61 -13.67 -5.90
C ASP A 59 -9.48 -13.30 -7.10
N ILE A 60 -9.57 -12.01 -7.41
CA ILE A 60 -10.38 -11.50 -8.54
C ILE A 60 -9.72 -11.70 -9.91
N LEU A 61 -8.44 -12.07 -9.94
CA LEU A 61 -7.65 -12.29 -11.14
C LEU A 61 -7.23 -13.77 -11.26
N ASP A 62 -7.22 -14.29 -12.49
CA ASP A 62 -6.53 -15.52 -12.90
C ASP A 62 -5.34 -15.15 -13.80
N PHE A 63 -4.38 -14.41 -13.23
CA PHE A 63 -3.19 -13.95 -13.95
C PHE A 63 -2.10 -15.03 -13.91
N LYS A 64 -1.86 -15.69 -15.05
CA LYS A 64 -0.89 -16.81 -15.19
C LYS A 64 0.43 -16.41 -15.86
N ASP A 65 0.48 -15.22 -16.42
CA ASP A 65 1.65 -14.71 -17.14
C ASP A 65 2.80 -14.35 -16.18
N GLU A 66 3.98 -14.13 -16.75
CA GLU A 66 5.05 -13.40 -16.06
C GLU A 66 4.55 -12.02 -15.63
N LEU A 67 4.96 -11.58 -14.42
CA LEU A 67 4.66 -10.24 -13.95
C LEU A 67 5.29 -9.21 -14.91
N PRO A 68 4.61 -8.10 -15.23
CA PRO A 68 5.18 -7.00 -16.00
C PRO A 68 6.18 -6.24 -15.13
N ALA A 69 7.34 -6.84 -14.95
CA ALA A 69 8.31 -6.50 -13.92
C ALA A 69 9.61 -5.96 -14.52
N ALA A 70 10.11 -4.86 -13.94
CA ALA A 70 11.44 -4.35 -14.21
C ALA A 70 12.31 -4.52 -12.96
N SER A 71 13.52 -5.03 -13.15
CA SER A 71 14.47 -5.14 -12.05
C SER A 71 15.07 -3.77 -11.74
N MET A 72 15.15 -3.44 -10.47
CA MET A 72 15.71 -2.18 -9.98
C MET A 72 16.56 -2.53 -8.76
N ASN A 73 17.72 -1.89 -8.56
CA ASN A 73 18.56 -2.18 -7.40
C ASN A 73 19.04 -0.90 -6.73
N ASN A 74 18.08 -0.04 -6.39
CA ASN A 74 18.34 1.30 -5.89
C ASN A 74 17.76 1.49 -4.50
N THR A 75 18.46 2.29 -3.70
CA THR A 75 17.88 2.84 -2.46
C THR A 75 17.34 4.23 -2.76
N ILE A 76 16.05 4.44 -2.53
CA ILE A 76 15.36 5.71 -2.81
C ILE A 76 14.80 6.26 -1.50
N TYR A 77 15.10 7.53 -1.23
CA TYR A 77 14.58 8.24 -0.08
C TYR A 77 13.44 9.16 -0.51
N GLU A 78 12.31 9.07 0.18
CA GLU A 78 11.13 9.89 -0.12
C GLU A 78 10.47 10.38 1.16
N VAL A 79 9.77 11.51 1.06
CA VAL A 79 8.89 11.99 2.12
C VAL A 79 7.58 12.44 1.51
N SER A 80 6.48 12.14 2.19
CA SER A 80 5.13 12.52 1.80
C SER A 80 4.36 13.04 3.00
N SER A 81 3.47 13.99 2.74
CA SER A 81 2.68 14.67 3.76
C SER A 81 1.22 14.80 3.31
N VAL A 82 0.29 14.64 4.24
CA VAL A 82 -1.15 14.81 4.00
C VAL A 82 -1.78 15.54 5.19
N LYS A 83 -2.70 16.47 4.91
CA LYS A 83 -3.53 17.17 5.90
C LYS A 83 -4.81 16.37 6.18
N ASN A 84 -4.67 15.10 6.55
CA ASN A 84 -5.80 14.20 6.81
C ASN A 84 -5.36 13.01 7.65
N ILE A 85 -5.91 12.87 8.85
CA ILE A 85 -5.55 11.81 9.79
C ILE A 85 -5.95 10.40 9.32
N HIS A 86 -6.99 10.26 8.51
CA HIS A 86 -7.44 8.98 7.95
C HIS A 86 -6.60 8.53 6.75
N ALA A 87 -5.94 9.47 6.05
CA ALA A 87 -4.97 9.16 5.01
C ALA A 87 -3.63 8.64 5.58
N ARG A 88 -3.43 8.73 6.90
CA ARG A 88 -2.27 8.17 7.61
C ARG A 88 -2.00 6.72 7.24
N THR A 89 -3.02 5.87 7.31
CA THR A 89 -2.84 4.43 7.12
C THR A 89 -2.41 4.11 5.69
N PHE A 90 -2.85 4.88 4.70
CA PHE A 90 -2.36 4.74 3.33
C PHE A 90 -0.88 5.06 3.23
N MET A 91 -0.49 6.22 3.76
CA MET A 91 0.90 6.63 3.72
C MET A 91 1.78 5.65 4.48
N GLU A 92 1.43 5.22 5.71
CA GLU A 92 2.21 4.21 6.45
C GLU A 92 2.37 2.88 5.72
N ASN A 93 1.49 2.55 4.76
CA ASN A 93 1.57 1.37 3.89
C ASN A 93 2.22 1.67 2.52
N GLY A 94 2.88 2.81 2.36
CA GLY A 94 3.63 3.18 1.15
C GLY A 94 2.78 3.71 0.00
N TRP A 95 1.50 4.06 0.22
CA TRP A 95 0.67 4.64 -0.82
C TRP A 95 1.01 6.12 -1.01
N THR A 96 1.22 6.53 -2.26
CA THR A 96 1.55 7.91 -2.57
C THR A 96 0.33 8.84 -2.45
N GLY A 97 0.57 10.12 -2.15
CA GLY A 97 -0.48 11.14 -2.08
C GLY A 97 -1.31 11.25 -3.37
N GLY A 98 -0.68 11.06 -4.53
CA GLY A 98 -1.38 11.02 -5.82
C GLY A 98 -2.41 9.90 -5.88
N VAL A 99 -2.05 8.69 -5.44
CA VAL A 99 -2.98 7.55 -5.39
C VAL A 99 -4.08 7.79 -4.36
N ILE A 100 -3.74 8.31 -3.18
CA ILE A 100 -4.72 8.63 -2.13
C ILE A 100 -5.79 9.59 -2.70
N ASN A 101 -5.37 10.62 -3.44
CA ASN A 101 -6.23 11.63 -4.06
C ASN A 101 -7.04 11.09 -5.27
N SER A 102 -6.43 10.26 -6.11
CA SER A 102 -7.10 9.64 -7.26
C SER A 102 -8.06 8.51 -6.88
N CYS A 103 -7.84 7.88 -5.73
CA CYS A 103 -8.70 6.84 -5.15
C CYS A 103 -9.75 7.40 -4.18
N THR A 104 -9.76 8.71 -3.95
CA THR A 104 -10.81 9.41 -3.17
C THR A 104 -12.19 9.54 -3.83
N PRO A 105 -12.49 9.19 -5.11
CA PRO A 105 -13.83 9.34 -5.66
C PRO A 105 -14.80 8.20 -5.29
N TRP A 106 -14.54 7.50 -4.17
CA TRP A 106 -15.42 6.49 -3.55
C TRP A 106 -16.09 6.98 -2.25
N TYR A 107 -16.00 8.29 -1.97
CA TYR A 107 -16.54 8.94 -0.79
C TYR A 107 -17.17 10.29 -1.16
N VAL A 108 -18.42 10.50 -0.75
CA VAL A 108 -19.06 11.82 -0.66
C VAL A 108 -19.58 11.98 0.77
N CYS A 109 -19.19 13.10 1.40
CA CYS A 109 -19.66 13.52 2.71
C CYS A 109 -21.12 13.97 2.60
N SER A 110 -22.03 13.32 3.33
CA SER A 110 -23.38 13.84 3.58
C SER A 110 -23.34 14.80 4.76
N GLN A 111 -22.66 15.94 4.62
CA GLN A 111 -22.78 17.06 5.56
C GLN A 111 -22.32 18.34 4.84
N PHE A 112 -23.30 19.22 4.57
CA PHE A 112 -23.28 20.60 4.06
C PHE A 112 -23.85 20.87 2.63
N PRO A 113 -24.63 21.96 2.45
CA PRO A 113 -25.48 22.26 1.29
C PRO A 113 -24.68 22.94 0.14
N PRO A 114 -25.29 23.20 -1.03
CA PRO A 114 -24.59 23.22 -2.31
C PRO A 114 -23.93 24.57 -2.58
N PHE A 115 -22.68 24.55 -3.07
CA PHE A 115 -22.18 25.60 -3.94
C PHE A 115 -21.61 25.00 -5.22
N PRO A 116 -21.93 25.58 -6.39
CA PRO A 116 -21.69 24.96 -7.68
C PRO A 116 -20.29 25.33 -8.16
N LEU A 117 -19.55 24.34 -8.67
CA LEU A 117 -18.74 24.39 -9.88
C LEU A 117 -17.92 23.09 -9.92
N LEU A 118 -18.18 22.28 -10.95
CA LEU A 118 -17.58 20.97 -11.24
C LEU A 118 -17.98 19.80 -10.31
N THR A 119 -19.26 19.45 -10.34
CA THR A 119 -19.75 18.14 -9.88
C THR A 119 -19.22 17.04 -10.80
N THR A 120 -18.00 16.57 -10.53
CA THR A 120 -17.64 15.21 -10.93
C THR A 120 -18.49 14.29 -10.06
N TYR A 121 -19.41 13.53 -10.67
CA TYR A 121 -20.23 12.55 -9.95
C TYR A 121 -19.31 11.47 -9.38
N ARG A 122 -18.84 11.66 -8.15
CA ARG A 122 -17.99 10.71 -7.42
C ARG A 122 -18.87 9.63 -6.82
N ILE A 123 -18.47 8.38 -7.00
CA ILE A 123 -19.20 7.20 -6.58
C ILE A 123 -19.02 7.03 -5.06
N SER A 124 -19.94 6.37 -4.35
CA SER A 124 -19.83 6.15 -2.91
C SER A 124 -19.83 4.65 -2.59
N LEU A 125 -18.63 4.06 -2.50
CA LEU A 125 -18.41 2.74 -1.91
C LEU A 125 -17.89 2.95 -0.50
N THR A 126 -18.79 3.37 0.40
CA THR A 126 -18.41 3.72 1.76
C THR A 126 -18.20 2.49 2.62
N CYS A 127 -17.03 2.42 3.25
CA CYS A 127 -16.75 1.58 4.42
C CYS A 127 -16.94 2.36 5.74
N GLY A 128 -17.54 3.56 5.68
CA GLY A 128 -17.79 4.42 6.84
C GLY A 128 -16.64 5.36 7.25
N ILE A 129 -15.68 5.64 6.37
CA ILE A 129 -14.47 6.43 6.71
C ILE A 129 -14.46 7.75 5.92
N SER A 130 -14.22 8.87 6.60
CA SER A 130 -14.10 10.20 5.99
C SER A 130 -12.66 10.52 5.63
N PHE A 131 -12.43 11.05 4.43
CA PHE A 131 -11.14 11.63 4.04
C PHE A 131 -11.16 13.16 3.88
N LEU A 132 -12.29 13.81 4.16
CA LEU A 132 -12.29 15.26 4.36
C LEU A 132 -12.12 15.48 5.85
N ASP A 133 -10.91 15.77 6.25
CA ASP A 133 -10.61 16.34 7.55
C ASP A 133 -9.94 17.69 7.29
N ASN A 134 -10.64 18.78 7.60
CA ASN A 134 -10.07 20.14 7.57
C ASN A 134 -9.25 20.36 8.85
N SER A 135 -8.52 19.35 9.31
CA SER A 135 -7.69 19.51 10.49
C SER A 135 -6.42 20.27 10.14
N ASP A 136 -6.02 21.15 11.05
CA ASP A 136 -4.70 21.77 11.05
C ASP A 136 -3.58 20.74 11.29
N THR A 137 -3.89 19.44 11.30
CA THR A 137 -2.93 18.37 11.57
C THR A 137 -2.35 17.83 10.27
N THR A 138 -1.05 18.04 10.10
CA THR A 138 -0.28 17.45 9.00
C THR A 138 0.37 16.17 9.48
N PHE A 139 0.00 15.04 8.88
CA PHE A 139 0.73 13.78 9.02
C PHE A 139 1.79 13.69 7.94
N SER A 140 3.00 13.26 8.29
CA SER A 140 4.11 13.07 7.36
C SER A 140 4.78 11.73 7.59
N CYS A 141 5.22 11.10 6.50
CA CYS A 141 5.92 9.82 6.51
C CYS A 141 7.10 9.89 5.54
N ALA A 142 8.28 9.49 6.00
CA ALA A 142 9.47 9.36 5.19
C ALA A 142 9.91 7.91 5.09
N PHE A 143 10.49 7.55 3.95
CA PHE A 143 10.87 6.20 3.59
C PHE A 143 12.30 6.17 3.06
N SER A 144 12.96 5.05 3.33
CA SER A 144 14.16 4.56 2.65
C SER A 144 13.77 3.24 2.01
N HIS A 145 13.38 3.30 0.74
CA HIS A 145 13.00 2.14 -0.05
C HIS A 145 14.24 1.47 -0.62
N ARG A 146 14.50 0.22 -0.23
CA ARG A 146 15.47 -0.65 -0.90
C ARG A 146 14.72 -1.43 -1.98
N VAL A 147 14.69 -0.87 -3.18
CA VAL A 147 13.87 -1.38 -4.29
C VAL A 147 14.64 -2.47 -5.01
N ARG A 148 14.02 -3.65 -5.17
CA ARG A 148 14.53 -4.81 -5.91
C ARG A 148 13.79 -5.03 -7.24
N GLY A 149 12.61 -4.45 -7.36
CA GLY A 149 12.00 -4.23 -8.66
C GLY A 149 10.66 -3.53 -8.62
N LEU A 150 10.17 -3.24 -9.81
CA LEU A 150 8.93 -2.54 -10.10
C LEU A 150 8.01 -3.52 -10.81
N VAL A 151 6.73 -3.58 -10.43
CA VAL A 151 5.69 -4.25 -11.21
C VAL A 151 4.71 -3.19 -11.68
N ASP A 152 4.43 -3.14 -12.98
CA ASP A 152 3.54 -2.15 -13.61
C ASP A 152 2.52 -2.85 -14.51
N PHE A 153 1.35 -3.13 -13.95
CA PHE A 153 0.26 -3.77 -14.63
C PHE A 153 -0.48 -2.81 -15.56
N ASN A 154 -0.64 -3.24 -16.80
CA ASN A 154 -1.55 -2.60 -17.74
C ASN A 154 -3.00 -3.02 -17.42
N VAL A 155 -3.85 -2.05 -17.05
CA VAL A 155 -5.26 -2.27 -16.71
C VAL A 155 -6.01 -2.99 -17.83
N HIS A 156 -5.77 -2.62 -19.10
CA HIS A 156 -6.45 -3.25 -20.23
C HIS A 156 -6.10 -4.74 -20.33
N LYS A 157 -4.84 -5.11 -20.12
CA LYS A 157 -4.40 -6.52 -20.06
C LYS A 157 -5.00 -7.24 -18.86
N LEU A 158 -5.10 -6.57 -17.70
CA LEU A 158 -5.72 -7.15 -16.51
C LEU A 158 -7.19 -7.50 -16.71
N ARG A 159 -7.95 -6.72 -17.51
CA ARG A 159 -9.38 -6.99 -17.77
C ARG A 159 -9.60 -8.43 -18.24
N SER A 160 -8.80 -8.90 -19.20
CA SER A 160 -8.91 -10.28 -19.71
C SER A 160 -8.58 -11.36 -18.69
N SER A 161 -7.90 -11.01 -17.59
CA SER A 161 -7.56 -11.94 -16.51
C SER A 161 -8.54 -11.87 -15.34
N VAL A 162 -9.56 -11.02 -15.39
CA VAL A 162 -10.59 -10.97 -14.33
C VAL A 162 -11.42 -12.24 -14.33
N ARG A 163 -11.52 -12.92 -13.19
CA ARG A 163 -12.27 -14.17 -13.04
C ARG A 163 -13.76 -13.98 -13.35
N SER A 164 -14.37 -15.00 -13.96
CA SER A 164 -15.80 -15.02 -14.26
C SER A 164 -16.64 -14.86 -13.00
N GLU A 165 -16.27 -15.51 -11.90
CA GLU A 165 -16.98 -15.45 -10.61
C GLU A 165 -17.19 -14.01 -10.11
N PHE A 166 -16.17 -13.15 -10.26
CA PHE A 166 -16.27 -11.74 -9.89
C PHE A 166 -17.18 -10.96 -10.84
N ARG A 167 -17.04 -11.18 -12.16
CA ARG A 167 -17.89 -10.55 -13.18
C ARG A 167 -19.36 -10.93 -13.00
N GLU A 168 -19.64 -12.20 -12.73
CA GLU A 168 -20.97 -12.75 -12.48
C GLU A 168 -21.58 -12.16 -11.21
N SER A 169 -20.80 -12.04 -10.13
CA SER A 169 -21.27 -11.44 -8.88
C SER A 169 -21.64 -9.96 -9.05
N VAL A 170 -20.85 -9.19 -9.80
CA VAL A 170 -21.17 -7.80 -10.13
C VAL A 170 -22.42 -7.73 -11.02
N SER A 171 -22.51 -8.58 -12.04
CA SER A 171 -23.67 -8.62 -12.95
C SER A 171 -24.96 -8.99 -12.21
N THR A 172 -24.88 -9.94 -11.27
CA THR A 172 -26.00 -10.34 -10.41
C THR A 172 -26.43 -9.19 -9.49
N ALA A 173 -25.46 -8.49 -8.88
CA ALA A 173 -25.75 -7.33 -8.05
C ALA A 173 -26.45 -6.20 -8.83
N LEU A 174 -26.10 -6.00 -10.10
CA LEU A 174 -26.74 -5.00 -10.99
C LEU A 174 -28.17 -5.37 -11.40
N GLN A 175 -28.56 -6.65 -11.29
CA GLN A 175 -29.89 -7.14 -11.66
C GLN A 175 -30.89 -7.12 -10.49
N ALA A 176 -30.50 -6.63 -9.31
CA ALA A 176 -31.41 -6.54 -8.17
C ALA A 176 -32.62 -5.62 -8.46
N GLY A 177 -33.74 -5.87 -7.77
CA GLY A 177 -35.06 -5.33 -8.13
C GLY A 177 -35.19 -3.82 -7.92
N THR A 178 -34.43 -3.26 -6.97
CA THR A 178 -34.42 -1.81 -6.69
C THR A 178 -33.01 -1.22 -6.72
N ARG A 179 -32.90 0.09 -6.96
CA ARG A 179 -31.61 0.81 -6.94
C ARG A 179 -30.88 0.63 -5.60
N GLU A 180 -31.61 0.62 -4.49
CA GLU A 180 -31.04 0.43 -3.16
C GLU A 180 -30.48 -0.99 -2.99
N GLU A 181 -31.22 -2.01 -3.43
CA GLU A 181 -30.73 -3.40 -3.43
C GLU A 181 -29.51 -3.58 -4.32
N VAL A 182 -29.48 -2.93 -5.49
CA VAL A 182 -28.30 -2.92 -6.39
C VAL A 182 -27.09 -2.34 -5.65
N GLN A 183 -27.24 -1.17 -5.03
CA GLN A 183 -26.15 -0.53 -4.29
C GLN A 183 -25.67 -1.38 -3.12
N ASN A 184 -26.58 -1.97 -2.34
CA ASN A 184 -26.24 -2.83 -1.21
C ASN A 184 -25.52 -4.11 -1.65
N SER A 185 -26.00 -4.73 -2.73
CA SER A 185 -25.38 -5.93 -3.31
C SER A 185 -23.99 -5.62 -3.87
N LEU A 186 -23.84 -4.51 -4.58
CA LEU A 186 -22.54 -4.05 -5.08
C LEU A 186 -21.57 -3.75 -3.93
N ARG A 187 -22.02 -3.06 -2.87
CA ARG A 187 -21.20 -2.83 -1.65
C ARG A 187 -20.73 -4.15 -1.04
N ALA A 188 -21.59 -5.16 -0.95
CA ALA A 188 -21.23 -6.47 -0.43
C ALA A 188 -20.15 -7.15 -1.29
N VAL A 189 -20.27 -7.07 -2.62
CA VAL A 189 -19.25 -7.57 -3.56
C VAL A 189 -17.91 -6.88 -3.32
N PHE A 190 -17.88 -5.54 -3.29
CA PHE A 190 -16.63 -4.78 -3.13
C PHE A 190 -16.00 -4.87 -1.74
N ASN A 191 -16.81 -5.01 -0.69
CA ASN A 191 -16.32 -5.30 0.66
C ASN A 191 -15.63 -6.68 0.76
N ARG A 192 -15.96 -7.61 -0.16
CA ARG A 192 -15.28 -8.90 -0.29
C ARG A 192 -14.08 -8.84 -1.24
N SER A 193 -14.23 -8.23 -2.41
CA SER A 193 -13.20 -8.21 -3.48
C SER A 193 -12.12 -7.14 -3.30
N GLY A 194 -12.37 -6.13 -2.48
CA GLY A 194 -11.57 -4.90 -2.42
C GLY A 194 -12.21 -3.76 -3.22
N HIS A 195 -11.75 -2.54 -2.95
CA HIS A 195 -12.20 -1.31 -3.59
C HIS A 195 -11.18 -0.82 -4.63
N LEU A 196 -9.90 -1.06 -4.37
CA LEU A 196 -8.78 -0.59 -5.17
C LEU A 196 -7.91 -1.76 -5.62
N PHE A 197 -7.24 -1.62 -6.75
CA PHE A 197 -6.26 -2.56 -7.24
C PHE A 197 -4.94 -1.82 -7.50
N GLN A 198 -3.84 -2.34 -6.94
CA GLN A 198 -2.51 -1.74 -7.05
C GLN A 198 -1.93 -2.06 -8.43
N THR A 199 -1.84 -1.07 -9.32
CA THR A 199 -1.39 -1.28 -10.70
C THR A 199 0.10 -1.05 -10.86
N ARG A 200 0.71 -0.16 -10.08
CA ARG A 200 2.16 0.05 -10.11
C ARG A 200 2.74 0.07 -8.72
N ILE A 201 3.62 -0.88 -8.45
CA ILE A 201 4.15 -1.18 -7.11
C ILE A 201 5.65 -1.40 -7.11
N TRP A 202 6.29 -1.08 -5.98
CA TRP A 202 7.70 -1.31 -5.76
C TRP A 202 7.87 -2.48 -4.79
N LEU A 203 8.66 -3.48 -5.18
CA LEU A 203 8.99 -4.66 -4.38
C LEU A 203 10.39 -4.51 -3.76
N GLY A 204 10.52 -4.92 -2.51
CA GLY A 204 11.79 -4.92 -1.80
C GLY A 204 11.60 -4.83 -0.28
N SER A 205 12.37 -3.99 0.39
CA SER A 205 12.17 -3.67 1.80
C SER A 205 12.18 -2.16 2.02
N ASN A 206 11.63 -1.68 3.13
CA ASN A 206 11.75 -0.29 3.49
C ASN A 206 12.05 -0.10 4.98
N SER A 207 12.69 1.02 5.26
CA SER A 207 12.80 1.61 6.58
C SER A 207 11.99 2.90 6.52
N GLN A 208 11.04 3.12 7.43
CA GLN A 208 10.19 4.30 7.42
C GLN A 208 10.15 4.98 8.79
N CYS A 209 9.95 6.28 8.79
CA CYS A 209 9.62 7.03 10.00
C CYS A 209 8.47 8.01 9.75
N SER A 210 7.57 8.15 10.72
CA SER A 210 6.37 8.96 10.58
C SER A 210 6.06 9.76 11.83
N GLY A 211 5.43 10.92 11.66
CA GLY A 211 4.95 11.76 12.75
C GLY A 211 3.80 12.64 12.30
N PHE A 212 3.17 13.32 13.25
CA PHE A 212 2.17 14.35 12.97
C PHE A 212 2.48 15.62 13.75
N VAL A 213 2.08 16.75 13.19
CA VAL A 213 2.11 18.03 13.89
C VAL A 213 0.81 18.77 13.63
N THR A 214 0.25 19.38 14.66
CA THR A 214 -0.86 20.31 14.53
C THR A 214 -0.26 21.69 14.27
N ASP A 215 -0.42 22.16 13.03
CA ASP A 215 0.12 23.42 12.53
C ASP A 215 -0.98 24.47 12.49
N ILE A 216 -1.18 25.17 13.62
CA ILE A 216 -2.20 26.22 13.79
C ILE A 216 -1.90 27.46 12.91
N MET A 217 -0.71 27.53 12.32
CA MET A 217 -0.20 28.67 11.59
C MET A 217 0.43 28.16 10.31
N ASP A 218 -0.19 28.42 9.15
CA ASP A 218 0.16 27.98 7.78
C ASP A 218 1.61 28.35 7.32
N ARG A 219 2.63 28.01 8.12
CA ARG A 219 4.05 28.41 8.01
C ARG A 219 4.91 27.34 7.36
N GLY A 220 4.32 26.24 6.90
CA GLY A 220 5.04 25.12 6.33
C GLY A 220 5.82 24.38 7.41
N SER A 221 5.18 23.36 7.99
CA SER A 221 5.79 22.43 8.93
C SER A 221 7.21 21.98 8.50
N LYS A 222 8.19 22.08 9.42
CA LYS A 222 9.54 21.51 9.24
C LYS A 222 9.60 19.98 9.33
N LEU A 223 8.49 19.35 9.73
CA LEU A 223 8.39 17.92 9.96
C LEU A 223 8.87 17.08 8.75
N PRO A 224 8.53 17.39 7.49
CA PRO A 224 8.99 16.58 6.34
C PRO A 224 10.52 16.57 6.20
N GLY A 225 11.17 17.72 6.41
CA GLY A 225 12.64 17.82 6.35
C GLY A 225 13.33 17.06 7.48
N VAL A 226 12.77 17.13 8.70
CA VAL A 226 13.24 16.34 9.84
C VAL A 226 13.11 14.86 9.56
N LEU A 227 11.93 14.38 9.14
CA LEU A 227 11.71 12.96 8.83
C LEU A 227 12.60 12.45 7.69
N TYR A 228 12.82 13.25 6.65
CA TYR A 228 13.73 12.89 5.56
C TYR A 228 15.18 12.70 6.07
N THR A 229 15.63 13.56 6.99
CA THR A 229 16.95 13.43 7.61
C THR A 229 16.99 12.21 8.52
N SER A 230 15.99 12.04 9.38
CA SER A 230 15.85 10.92 10.30
C SER A 230 15.91 9.57 9.59
N VAL A 231 15.18 9.38 8.48
CA VAL A 231 15.17 8.09 7.78
C VAL A 231 16.50 7.80 7.06
N ARG A 232 17.26 8.82 6.68
CA ARG A 232 18.60 8.67 6.07
C ARG A 232 19.65 8.28 7.09
N GLU A 233 19.56 8.84 8.29
CA GLU A 233 20.48 8.57 9.40
C GLU A 233 20.12 7.30 10.17
N TRP A 234 18.88 6.83 10.04
CA TRP A 234 18.41 5.64 10.73
C TRP A 234 19.07 4.37 10.20
N LYS A 235 19.92 3.78 11.04
CA LYS A 235 20.67 2.54 10.76
C LYS A 235 20.18 1.34 11.56
N ASN A 236 19.02 1.44 12.20
CA ASN A 236 18.44 0.33 12.97
C ASN A 236 17.31 -0.33 12.17
N ALA A 237 16.96 -1.57 12.52
CA ALA A 237 15.82 -2.29 11.98
C ALA A 237 14.64 -2.35 12.97
N GLN A 238 14.87 -2.07 14.26
CA GLN A 238 13.88 -2.19 15.32
C GLN A 238 12.84 -1.07 15.29
N SER A 239 11.57 -1.42 15.47
CA SER A 239 10.51 -0.43 15.63
C SER A 239 10.68 0.32 16.96
N VAL A 240 10.69 1.64 16.91
CA VAL A 240 10.87 2.50 18.09
C VAL A 240 10.13 3.82 17.90
N ASP A 241 9.55 4.34 18.98
CA ASP A 241 8.96 5.67 19.02
C ASP A 241 9.93 6.59 19.78
N VAL A 242 10.32 7.71 19.18
CA VAL A 242 11.27 8.69 19.75
C VAL A 242 10.66 10.08 19.67
N ASP A 243 10.75 10.83 20.77
CA ASP A 243 10.31 12.22 20.82
C ASP A 243 11.44 13.13 20.29
N VAL A 244 11.16 13.92 19.26
CA VAL A 244 12.13 14.78 18.55
C VAL A 244 11.65 16.22 18.53
N ASN A 245 12.51 17.13 18.97
CA ASN A 245 12.25 18.56 18.91
C ASN A 245 12.47 19.06 17.47
N ILE A 246 11.39 19.46 16.80
CA ILE A 246 11.45 20.01 15.44
C ILE A 246 11.67 21.53 15.45
N GLU A 247 11.26 22.20 16.53
CA GLU A 247 11.46 23.62 16.82
C GLU A 247 11.63 23.86 18.32
N ARG A 248 12.01 25.07 18.73
CA ARG A 248 12.31 25.41 20.13
C ARG A 248 11.17 25.09 21.12
N SER A 249 9.92 25.05 20.65
CA SER A 249 8.73 24.77 21.47
C SER A 249 7.89 23.59 20.97
N THR A 250 8.33 22.89 19.93
CA THR A 250 7.51 21.85 19.27
C THR A 250 8.25 20.52 19.29
N CYS A 251 7.75 19.60 20.09
CA CYS A 251 8.21 18.21 20.16
C CYS A 251 7.22 17.31 19.44
N VAL A 252 7.72 16.45 18.55
CA VAL A 252 6.91 15.50 17.78
C VAL A 252 7.40 14.10 18.07
N ARG A 253 6.45 13.19 18.32
CA ARG A 253 6.73 11.76 18.40
C ARG A 253 6.92 11.19 17.01
N ILE A 254 8.13 10.74 16.73
CA ILE A 254 8.50 10.06 15.48
C ILE A 254 8.52 8.56 15.73
N ARG A 255 7.71 7.84 14.94
CA ARG A 255 7.64 6.39 14.95
C ARG A 255 8.49 5.82 13.81
N TYR A 256 9.45 4.97 14.14
CA TYR A 256 10.29 4.24 13.20
C TYR A 256 9.79 2.81 13.04
N ARG A 257 9.76 2.31 11.81
CA ARG A 257 9.34 0.93 11.46
C ARG A 257 10.11 0.42 10.26
N THR A 258 10.30 -0.89 10.17
CA THR A 258 10.81 -1.55 8.96
C THR A 258 9.75 -2.48 8.40
N ASN A 259 9.71 -2.61 7.07
CA ASN A 259 8.90 -3.61 6.39
C ASN A 259 9.76 -4.43 5.43
N GLY A 260 9.49 -5.74 5.38
CA GLY A 260 10.31 -6.70 4.65
C GLY A 260 11.52 -7.19 5.45
N GLY A 261 12.30 -8.06 4.82
CA GLY A 261 13.31 -8.88 5.47
C GLY A 261 12.71 -9.90 6.43
N GLN A 262 13.57 -10.63 7.14
CA GLN A 262 13.17 -11.59 8.17
C GLN A 262 13.02 -10.88 9.52
N SER A 263 11.80 -10.85 10.05
CA SER A 263 11.48 -10.18 11.32
C SER A 263 12.27 -10.72 12.52
N SER A 264 12.61 -12.02 12.52
CA SER A 264 13.43 -12.63 13.56
C SER A 264 14.87 -12.10 13.60
N LEU A 265 15.35 -11.48 12.53
CA LEU A 265 16.71 -10.95 12.43
C LEU A 265 16.80 -9.45 12.76
N VAL A 266 15.67 -8.80 13.09
CA VAL A 266 15.62 -7.35 13.35
C VAL A 266 16.54 -6.92 14.52
N GLY A 267 16.91 -7.83 15.42
CA GLY A 267 17.90 -7.59 16.47
C GLY A 267 19.35 -7.48 15.99
N ASP A 268 19.67 -8.05 14.82
CA ASP A 268 20.96 -7.93 14.16
C ASP A 268 20.76 -7.28 12.78
N VAL A 269 20.99 -5.96 12.74
CA VAL A 269 20.78 -5.14 11.54
C VAL A 269 21.51 -5.69 10.31
N SER A 270 22.72 -6.22 10.46
CA SER A 270 23.50 -6.73 9.33
C SER A 270 22.84 -7.96 8.71
N SER A 271 22.42 -8.90 9.56
CA SER A 271 21.70 -10.09 9.13
C SER A 271 20.31 -9.76 8.57
N TRP A 272 19.59 -8.80 9.19
CA TRP A 272 18.32 -8.31 8.65
C TRP A 272 18.51 -7.71 7.25
N LEU A 273 19.50 -6.83 7.06
CA LEU A 273 19.80 -6.22 5.76
C LEU A 273 20.09 -7.28 4.69
N GLN A 274 20.91 -8.28 5.01
CA GLN A 274 21.19 -9.39 4.09
C GLN A 274 19.92 -10.17 3.73
N SER A 275 18.98 -10.33 4.66
CA SER A 275 17.71 -11.02 4.39
C SER A 275 16.82 -10.27 3.40
N THR A 276 16.99 -8.95 3.26
CA THR A 276 16.26 -8.13 2.29
C THR A 276 16.72 -8.31 0.84
N GLU A 277 17.90 -8.92 0.64
CA GLU A 277 18.41 -9.26 -0.69
C GLU A 277 17.73 -10.49 -1.28
N ARG A 278 17.12 -11.33 -0.45
CA ARG A 278 16.40 -12.52 -0.88
C ARG A 278 14.94 -12.18 -1.18
N TYR A 279 14.38 -12.79 -2.22
CA TYR A 279 12.98 -12.52 -2.59
C TYR A 279 11.98 -12.96 -1.49
N GLN A 280 12.38 -13.84 -0.58
CA GLN A 280 11.60 -14.17 0.60
C GLN A 280 11.44 -13.00 1.58
N GLY A 281 12.36 -12.04 1.57
CA GLY A 281 12.25 -10.82 2.35
C GLY A 281 11.49 -9.70 1.66
N TRP A 282 11.05 -9.86 0.40
CA TRP A 282 10.45 -8.77 -0.35
C TRP A 282 8.98 -8.58 -0.01
N VAL A 283 8.59 -7.33 0.16
CA VAL A 283 7.22 -6.85 0.36
C VAL A 283 6.92 -5.72 -0.61
N VAL A 284 5.64 -5.35 -0.73
CA VAL A 284 5.26 -4.09 -1.39
C VAL A 284 5.70 -2.94 -0.49
N THR A 285 6.61 -2.11 -0.99
CA THR A 285 7.18 -0.98 -0.24
C THR A 285 6.57 0.35 -0.64
N LYS A 286 6.01 0.43 -1.85
CA LYS A 286 5.36 1.63 -2.39
C LYS A 286 4.26 1.25 -3.39
N VAL A 287 3.12 1.93 -3.30
CA VAL A 287 2.04 1.89 -4.29
C VAL A 287 2.04 3.23 -5.03
N GLU A 288 2.62 3.23 -6.23
CA GLU A 288 2.80 4.42 -7.07
C GLU A 288 1.54 4.71 -7.90
N LYS A 289 0.83 3.67 -8.34
CA LYS A 289 -0.46 3.79 -9.03
C LYS A 289 -1.43 2.72 -8.53
N ALA A 290 -2.69 3.12 -8.40
CA ALA A 290 -3.81 2.20 -8.19
C ALA A 290 -5.01 2.68 -9.00
N VAL A 291 -5.91 1.74 -9.31
CA VAL A 291 -7.19 2.03 -9.93
C VAL A 291 -8.31 1.47 -9.06
N PRO A 292 -9.52 2.04 -9.12
CA PRO A 292 -10.69 1.37 -8.62
C PRO A 292 -10.88 -0.01 -9.25
N ILE A 293 -11.26 -0.99 -8.45
CA ILE A 293 -11.43 -2.38 -8.90
C ILE A 293 -12.45 -2.50 -10.05
N ILE A 294 -13.43 -1.59 -10.12
CA ILE A 294 -14.43 -1.55 -11.19
C ILE A 294 -13.82 -1.25 -12.56
N GLU A 295 -12.66 -0.59 -12.63
CA GLU A 295 -12.00 -0.28 -13.89
C GLU A 295 -11.37 -1.52 -14.53
N LEU A 296 -11.23 -2.61 -13.76
CA LEU A 296 -10.84 -3.93 -14.25
C LEU A 296 -11.99 -4.65 -14.98
N LEU A 297 -13.24 -4.21 -14.81
CA LEU A 297 -14.39 -4.74 -15.54
C LEU A 297 -14.40 -4.20 -16.99
N GLU A 298 -15.21 -4.84 -17.84
CA GLU A 298 -15.49 -4.31 -19.17
C GLU A 298 -16.12 -2.91 -19.07
N PRO A 299 -15.82 -1.99 -20.01
CA PRO A 299 -16.26 -0.59 -19.93
C PRO A 299 -17.77 -0.44 -19.71
N GLU A 300 -18.59 -1.28 -20.33
CA GLU A 300 -20.05 -1.23 -20.25
C GLU A 300 -20.54 -1.56 -18.83
N ILE A 301 -19.99 -2.62 -18.22
CA ILE A 301 -20.33 -3.02 -16.85
C ILE A 301 -19.81 -1.99 -15.87
N CYS A 302 -18.59 -1.49 -16.09
CA CYS A 302 -18.00 -0.41 -15.30
C CYS A 302 -18.96 0.79 -15.27
N GLN A 303 -19.43 1.28 -16.43
CA GLN A 303 -20.37 2.40 -16.49
C GLN A 303 -21.71 2.11 -15.80
N GLN A 304 -22.23 0.89 -15.86
CA GLN A 304 -23.44 0.50 -15.11
C GLN A 304 -23.24 0.60 -13.60
N VAL A 305 -22.09 0.12 -13.09
CA VAL A 305 -21.73 0.25 -11.67
C VAL A 305 -21.62 1.73 -11.28
N ILE A 306 -20.96 2.55 -12.10
CA ILE A 306 -20.88 4.00 -11.89
C ILE A 306 -22.30 4.62 -11.81
N GLY A 307 -23.16 4.31 -12.78
CA GLY A 307 -24.53 4.82 -12.85
C GLY A 307 -25.41 4.38 -11.67
N ALA A 308 -25.20 3.17 -11.15
CA ALA A 308 -25.92 2.65 -9.99
C ALA A 308 -25.65 3.47 -8.72
N PHE A 309 -24.46 4.02 -8.58
CA PHE A 309 -24.07 4.83 -7.42
C PHE A 309 -24.11 6.35 -7.64
N ALA A 310 -24.38 6.82 -8.86
CA ALA A 310 -24.54 8.25 -9.11
C ALA A 310 -25.62 8.84 -8.17
N PRO A 311 -25.46 10.06 -7.64
CA PRO A 311 -26.53 10.71 -6.88
C PRO A 311 -27.76 10.91 -7.76
N LEU A 312 -28.95 10.82 -7.16
CA LEU A 312 -30.21 11.08 -7.87
C LEU A 312 -30.21 12.54 -8.33
N ILE A 313 -30.16 12.76 -9.64
CA ILE A 313 -30.42 14.08 -10.21
C ILE A 313 -31.94 14.25 -10.17
N GLY A 314 -32.42 15.16 -9.33
CA GLY A 314 -33.84 15.51 -9.26
C GLY A 314 -34.32 15.99 -10.64
N LYS A 315 -35.50 15.52 -11.04
CA LYS A 315 -36.27 16.13 -12.13
C LYS A 315 -37.02 17.35 -11.63
#